data_AF-A0A7S3HSU5-F1
#
_entry.id   AF-A0A7S3HSU5-F1
#
_cell.length_a   1.000
_cell.length_b   1.000
_cell.length_c   1.000
_cell.angle_alpha   90.00
_cell.angle_beta   90.00
_cell.angle_gamma   90.00
#
_symmetry.space_group_name_H-M   'P 1'
#
loop_
_entity.id
_entity.type
_entity.pdbx_description
1 polymer ?
#
loop_
_entity_poly.entity_id
_entity_poly.type
_entity_poly.pdbx_seq_one_letter_code
_entity_poly.pdbx_strand_id
1 'polypeptide(L)'
;TKQSPVLAALSVTVFAQYIRGIERDMYSELGVVLRRMIQLGRAHPPMRDELLLLAIKQMRTNMDVHAVTRLWKCLSACMYHFPPSLGFESYLEHFLIQSGTDAPNLAGYTQRCIRYMHQSIIRFGYNRKIIVEFDNSIQEMRLWFQEKIYDPPASQIHVGEAEKSPRGKADATLDSLELIDPAFMAVVD
;
A
#
# COMPACT_ATOMS: atom_id res chain seq x y z
N THR A 1 -14.80 16.85 -0.60
CA THR A 1 -15.72 15.82 -0.07
C THR A 1 -15.45 15.70 1.41
N LYS A 2 -16.42 15.97 2.30
CA LYS A 2 -16.20 15.84 3.75
C LYS A 2 -16.04 14.35 4.09
N GLN A 3 -14.89 13.94 4.59
CA GLN A 3 -14.70 12.59 5.11
C GLN A 3 -15.65 12.37 6.30
N SER A 4 -16.14 11.14 6.47
CA SER A 4 -16.90 10.75 7.67
C SER A 4 -16.04 11.02 8.92
N PRO A 5 -16.63 11.47 10.05
CA PRO A 5 -15.91 11.67 11.31
C PRO A 5 -15.08 10.45 11.73
N VAL A 6 -15.60 9.24 11.47
CA VAL A 6 -14.92 7.97 11.72
C VAL A 6 -13.64 7.83 10.89
N LEU A 7 -13.73 8.10 9.58
CA LEU A 7 -12.57 8.03 8.69
C LEU A 7 -11.54 9.09 9.06
N ALA A 8 -11.97 10.30 9.45
CA ALA A 8 -11.06 11.34 9.91
C ALA A 8 -10.28 10.93 11.17
N ALA A 9 -10.95 10.33 12.16
CA ALA A 9 -10.30 9.79 13.35
C ALA A 9 -9.32 8.65 13.02
N LEU A 10 -9.70 7.79 12.07
CA LEU A 10 -8.83 6.73 11.57
C LEU A 10 -7.59 7.30 10.86
N SER A 11 -7.73 8.35 10.06
CA SER A 11 -6.61 9.05 9.43
C SER A 11 -5.61 9.59 10.46
N VAL A 12 -6.10 10.17 11.56
CA VAL A 12 -5.22 10.62 12.66
C VAL A 12 -4.45 9.45 13.26
N THR A 13 -5.12 8.31 13.48
CA THR A 13 -4.49 7.09 14.01
C THR A 13 -3.43 6.55 13.06
N VAL A 14 -3.77 6.43 11.77
CA VAL A 14 -2.86 6.01 10.70
C VAL A 14 -1.63 6.92 10.64
N PHE A 15 -1.83 8.24 10.70
CA PHE A 15 -0.73 9.18 10.68
C PHE A 15 0.18 9.00 11.89
N ALA A 16 -0.38 9.06 13.11
CA ALA A 16 0.39 9.09 14.34
C ALA A 16 1.07 7.74 14.66
N GLN A 17 0.39 6.63 14.39
CA GLN A 17 0.92 5.30 14.70
C GLN A 17 1.72 4.74 13.52
N TYR A 18 1.21 4.80 12.30
CA TYR A 18 1.84 4.09 11.19
C TYR A 18 2.88 4.94 10.47
N ILE A 19 2.46 6.09 9.96
CA ILE A 19 3.34 6.94 9.13
C ILE A 19 4.46 7.55 9.99
N ARG A 20 4.13 8.20 11.11
CA ARG A 20 5.15 8.75 12.03
C ARG A 20 6.04 7.66 12.61
N GLY A 21 5.48 6.48 12.87
CA GLY A 21 6.23 5.37 13.43
C GLY A 21 7.27 4.79 12.46
N ILE A 22 6.94 4.68 11.17
CA ILE A 22 7.90 4.32 10.11
C ILE A 22 8.92 5.44 9.90
N GLU A 23 8.46 6.69 9.85
CA GLU A 23 9.32 7.85 9.68
C GLU A 23 10.38 7.95 10.79
N ARG A 24 9.97 7.80 12.05
CA ARG A 24 10.84 7.97 13.22
C ARG A 24 11.50 6.68 13.70
N ASP A 25 11.29 5.58 12.98
CA ASP A 25 11.79 4.25 13.35
C ASP A 25 11.41 3.86 14.79
N MET A 26 10.17 4.15 15.17
CA MET A 26 9.69 3.99 16.56
C MET A 26 9.46 2.53 16.97
N TYR A 27 9.47 1.62 16.00
CA TYR A 27 9.13 0.22 16.22
C TYR A 27 10.34 -0.66 15.97
N SER A 28 10.56 -1.62 16.87
CA SER A 28 11.56 -2.68 16.67
C SER A 28 11.30 -3.49 15.39
N GLU A 29 10.04 -3.54 14.94
CA GLU A 29 9.59 -4.35 13.82
C GLU A 29 8.69 -3.57 12.86
N LEU A 30 9.30 -2.85 11.92
CA LEU A 30 8.58 -2.07 10.89
C LEU A 30 7.61 -2.92 10.05
N GLY A 31 7.92 -4.22 9.88
CA GLY A 31 7.06 -5.15 9.16
C GLY A 31 5.66 -5.30 9.77
N VAL A 32 5.52 -5.17 11.10
CA VAL A 32 4.21 -5.25 11.77
C VAL A 32 3.32 -4.07 11.38
N VAL A 33 3.91 -2.87 11.31
CA VAL A 33 3.20 -1.64 10.94
C VAL A 33 2.81 -1.68 9.46
N LEU A 34 3.74 -2.07 8.60
CA LEU A 34 3.49 -2.19 7.17
C LEU A 34 2.37 -3.20 6.89
N ARG A 35 2.37 -4.36 7.57
CA ARG A 35 1.28 -5.34 7.48
C ARG A 35 -0.08 -4.71 7.76
N ARG A 36 -0.18 -3.96 8.86
CA ARG A 36 -1.44 -3.30 9.28
C ARG A 36 -1.89 -2.27 8.25
N MET A 37 -0.97 -1.48 7.71
CA MET A 37 -1.28 -0.51 6.64
C MET A 37 -1.80 -1.20 5.38
N ILE A 38 -1.16 -2.30 4.96
CA ILE A 38 -1.58 -3.07 3.79
C ILE A 38 -2.96 -3.67 4.01
N GLN A 39 -3.19 -4.31 5.16
CA GLN A 39 -4.49 -4.88 5.52
C GLN A 39 -5.58 -3.81 5.51
N LEU A 40 -5.30 -2.62 6.07
CA LEU A 40 -6.24 -1.50 6.07
C LEU A 40 -6.58 -1.04 4.65
N GLY A 41 -5.58 -0.80 3.79
CA GLY A 41 -5.80 -0.35 2.41
C GLY A 41 -6.51 -1.39 1.54
N ARG A 42 -6.27 -2.68 1.77
CA ARG A 42 -6.98 -3.77 1.08
C ARG A 42 -8.44 -3.86 1.53
N ALA A 43 -8.69 -3.74 2.83
CA ALA A 43 -10.02 -3.85 3.42
C ALA A 43 -10.92 -2.62 3.17
N HIS A 44 -10.33 -1.42 3.16
CA HIS A 44 -11.07 -0.15 3.12
C HIS A 44 -10.59 0.75 1.96
N PRO A 45 -11.22 0.68 0.77
CA PRO A 45 -10.83 1.49 -0.39
C PRO A 45 -10.74 3.00 -0.13
N PRO A 46 -11.63 3.64 0.68
CA PRO A 46 -11.52 5.07 0.99
C PRO A 46 -10.24 5.46 1.73
N MET A 47 -9.57 4.51 2.39
CA MET A 47 -8.34 4.77 3.15
C MET A 47 -7.07 4.69 2.30
N ARG A 48 -7.14 4.23 1.05
CA ARG A 48 -5.95 4.02 0.21
C ARG A 48 -5.26 5.33 -0.11
N ASP A 49 -6.01 6.29 -0.64
CA ASP A 49 -5.45 7.60 -0.99
C ASP A 49 -4.94 8.32 0.25
N GLU A 50 -5.64 8.19 1.39
CA GLU A 50 -5.20 8.75 2.66
C GLU A 50 -3.84 8.18 3.10
N LEU A 51 -3.68 6.85 3.08
CA LEU A 51 -2.41 6.18 3.41
C LEU A 51 -1.26 6.67 2.51
N LEU A 52 -1.50 6.75 1.20
CA LEU A 52 -0.50 7.17 0.22
C LEU A 52 -0.17 8.66 0.36
N LEU A 53 -1.19 9.52 0.53
CA LEU A 53 -1.02 10.97 0.71
C LEU A 53 -0.27 11.31 1.99
N LEU A 54 -0.58 10.64 3.11
CA LEU A 54 0.12 10.87 4.36
C LEU A 54 1.61 10.50 4.26
N ALA A 55 1.94 9.40 3.56
CA ALA A 55 3.33 9.04 3.27
C ALA A 55 4.01 10.12 2.41
N ILE A 56 3.38 10.56 1.32
CA ILE A 56 3.89 11.60 0.41
C ILE A 56 4.13 12.92 1.14
N LYS A 57 3.20 13.32 2.01
CA LYS A 57 3.32 14.52 2.82
C LYS A 57 4.56 14.46 3.74
N GLN A 58 4.80 13.33 4.40
CA GLN A 58 5.99 13.18 5.24
C GLN A 58 7.27 13.14 4.42
N MET A 59 7.28 12.53 3.23
CA MET A 59 8.46 12.53 2.35
C MET A 59 8.85 13.93 1.89
N ARG A 60 7.88 14.80 1.57
CA ARG A 60 8.15 16.17 1.10
C ARG A 60 8.66 17.10 2.19
N THR A 61 8.31 16.84 3.45
CA THR A 61 8.58 17.74 4.57
C THR A 61 9.77 17.29 5.41
N ASN A 62 10.23 16.06 5.24
CA ASN A 62 11.31 15.49 6.04
C ASN A 62 12.66 15.62 5.33
N MET A 63 13.66 16.14 6.05
CA MET A 63 15.04 16.30 5.57
C MET A 63 15.93 15.07 5.85
N ASP A 64 15.49 14.14 6.70
CA ASP A 64 16.20 12.89 6.99
C ASP A 64 16.05 11.90 5.83
N VAL A 65 17.15 11.68 5.12
CA VAL A 65 17.25 10.75 3.98
C VAL A 65 16.87 9.32 4.39
N HIS A 66 17.17 8.88 5.61
CA HIS A 66 16.80 7.54 6.06
C HIS A 66 15.30 7.41 6.28
N ALA A 67 14.68 8.41 6.91
CA ALA A 67 13.23 8.47 7.06
C ALA A 67 12.51 8.51 5.71
N VAL A 68 12.96 9.37 4.78
CA VAL A 68 12.42 9.45 3.42
C VAL A 68 12.58 8.13 2.69
N THR A 69 13.73 7.46 2.82
CA THR A 69 13.98 6.13 2.23
C THR A 69 13.02 5.06 2.77
N ARG A 70 12.78 5.02 4.09
CA ARG A 70 11.80 4.10 4.70
C ARG A 70 10.39 4.36 4.16
N LEU A 71 10.02 5.63 3.99
CA LEU A 71 8.72 6.01 3.44
C LEU A 71 8.58 5.64 1.96
N TRP A 72 9.63 5.75 1.14
CA TRP A 72 9.63 5.25 -0.24
C TRP A 72 9.42 3.74 -0.32
N LYS A 73 10.10 2.99 0.55
CA LYS A 73 9.92 1.53 0.67
C LYS A 73 8.49 1.18 1.07
N CYS A 74 7.95 1.85 2.09
CA CYS A 74 6.56 1.72 2.51
C CYS A 74 5.57 2.03 1.37
N LEU A 75 5.80 3.14 0.66
CA LEU A 75 4.94 3.56 -0.45
C LEU A 75 4.93 2.51 -1.57
N SER A 76 6.09 1.97 -1.93
CA SER A 76 6.21 0.92 -2.94
C SER A 76 5.47 -0.36 -2.54
N ALA A 77 5.57 -0.77 -1.28
CA ALA A 77 4.83 -1.92 -0.74
C ALA A 77 3.31 -1.69 -0.79
N CYS A 78 2.85 -0.51 -0.37
CA CYS A 78 1.43 -0.16 -0.46
C CYS A 78 0.91 -0.27 -1.91
N MET A 79 1.63 0.30 -2.88
CA MET A 79 1.24 0.24 -4.30
C MET A 79 1.28 -1.17 -4.88
N TYR A 80 2.13 -2.06 -4.36
CA TYR A 80 2.13 -3.47 -4.77
C TYR A 80 0.87 -4.19 -4.29
N HIS A 81 0.40 -3.88 -3.08
CA HIS A 81 -0.73 -4.57 -2.46
C HIS A 81 -2.09 -3.91 -2.69
N PHE A 82 -2.18 -2.65 -3.10
CA PHE A 82 -3.44 -2.01 -3.47
C PHE A 82 -3.21 -0.81 -4.40
N PRO A 83 -4.15 -0.52 -5.32
CA PRO A 83 -4.04 0.64 -6.21
C PRO A 83 -4.54 1.93 -5.54
N PRO A 84 -4.08 3.11 -5.98
CA PRO A 84 -4.74 4.38 -5.66
C PRO A 84 -6.17 4.41 -6.21
N SER A 85 -6.96 5.42 -5.85
CA SER A 85 -8.22 5.69 -6.54
C SER A 85 -7.98 6.28 -7.93
N LEU A 86 -8.99 6.14 -8.80
CA LEU A 86 -8.96 6.71 -10.15
C LEU A 86 -8.75 8.24 -10.15
N GLY A 87 -9.31 8.94 -9.16
CA GLY A 87 -9.16 10.40 -9.03
C GLY A 87 -7.79 10.84 -8.53
N PHE A 88 -7.02 9.94 -7.93
CA PHE A 88 -5.72 10.22 -7.34
C PHE A 88 -4.56 9.77 -8.24
N GLU A 89 -4.78 8.77 -9.10
CA GLU A 89 -3.76 8.17 -9.97
C GLU A 89 -2.95 9.20 -10.76
N SER A 90 -3.59 10.11 -11.51
CA SER A 90 -2.84 11.07 -12.35
C SER A 90 -1.95 12.01 -11.54
N TYR A 91 -2.41 12.42 -10.35
CA TYR A 91 -1.59 13.21 -9.44
C TYR A 91 -0.40 12.39 -8.92
N LEU A 92 -0.66 11.14 -8.51
CA LEU A 92 0.36 10.25 -7.97
C LEU A 92 1.44 9.96 -9.01
N GLU A 93 1.04 9.62 -10.24
CA GLU A 93 1.96 9.37 -11.34
C GLU A 93 2.85 10.58 -11.62
N HIS A 94 2.24 11.77 -11.72
CA HIS A 94 2.99 13.01 -11.93
C HIS A 94 4.00 13.27 -10.81
N PHE A 95 3.59 13.08 -9.55
CA PHE A 95 4.48 13.21 -8.39
C PHE A 95 5.67 12.24 -8.47
N LEU A 96 5.44 10.98 -8.86
CA LEU A 96 6.50 9.97 -8.96
C LEU A 96 7.50 10.31 -10.06
N ILE A 97 7.01 10.72 -11.23
CA ILE A 97 7.87 11.14 -12.37
C ILE A 97 8.70 12.35 -11.97
N GLN A 98 8.08 13.37 -11.38
CA GLN A 98 8.76 14.58 -10.94
C GLN A 98 9.82 14.27 -9.87
N SER A 99 9.47 13.47 -8.85
CA SER A 99 10.41 13.10 -7.78
C SER A 99 11.66 12.37 -8.30
N GLY A 100 11.51 11.54 -9.33
CA GLY A 100 12.63 10.83 -9.96
C GLY A 100 13.50 11.74 -10.83
N THR A 101 12.91 12.80 -11.38
CA THR A 101 13.60 13.82 -12.18
C THR A 101 14.39 14.77 -11.27
N ASP A 102 13.77 15.23 -10.19
CA ASP A 102 14.36 16.20 -9.25
C ASP A 102 15.50 15.57 -8.42
N ALA A 103 15.39 14.28 -8.10
CA ALA A 103 16.34 13.56 -7.26
C ALA A 103 16.72 12.21 -7.89
N PRO A 104 17.81 12.16 -8.69
CA PRO A 104 18.22 10.93 -9.40
C PRO A 104 18.51 9.74 -8.48
N ASN A 105 18.93 9.98 -7.24
CA ASN A 105 19.10 8.93 -6.22
C ASN A 105 17.80 8.23 -5.82
N LEU A 106 16.64 8.84 -6.11
CA LEU A 106 15.31 8.27 -5.86
C LEU A 106 14.72 7.57 -7.09
N ALA A 107 15.37 7.65 -8.26
CA ALA A 107 14.83 7.14 -9.53
C ALA A 107 14.44 5.65 -9.47
N GLY A 108 15.22 4.83 -8.75
CA GLY A 108 14.88 3.42 -8.56
C GLY A 108 13.58 3.21 -7.77
N TYR A 109 13.34 4.03 -6.74
CA TYR A 109 12.10 3.95 -5.95
C TYR A 109 10.89 4.44 -6.75
N THR A 110 11.04 5.53 -7.50
CA THR A 110 9.92 6.11 -8.27
C THR A 110 9.50 5.19 -9.42
N GLN A 111 10.45 4.66 -10.18
CA GLN A 111 10.18 3.67 -11.24
C GLN A 111 9.48 2.43 -10.69
N ARG A 112 9.94 1.92 -9.54
CA ARG A 112 9.31 0.79 -8.86
C ARG A 112 7.87 1.10 -8.45
N CYS A 113 7.63 2.27 -7.85
CA CYS A 113 6.30 2.71 -7.46
C CYS A 113 5.36 2.81 -8.66
N ILE A 114 5.79 3.43 -9.76
CA ILE A 114 5.00 3.54 -11.00
C ILE A 114 4.63 2.14 -11.52
N ARG A 115 5.60 1.23 -11.56
CA ARG A 115 5.35 -0.16 -11.99
C ARG A 115 4.32 -0.86 -11.11
N TYR A 116 4.47 -0.78 -9.79
CA TYR A 116 3.54 -1.45 -8.86
C TYR A 116 2.16 -0.80 -8.84
N MET A 117 2.07 0.52 -9.01
CA MET A 117 0.80 1.23 -9.17
C MET A 117 0.02 0.68 -10.36
N HIS A 118 0.64 0.64 -11.54
CA HIS A 118 0.00 0.14 -12.76
C HIS A 118 -0.36 -1.35 -12.64
N GLN A 119 0.53 -2.17 -12.07
CA GLN A 119 0.24 -3.59 -11.83
C GLN A 119 -0.93 -3.82 -10.88
N SER A 120 -1.01 -3.08 -9.78
CA SER A 120 -2.09 -3.22 -8.81
C SER A 120 -3.43 -2.70 -9.35
N ILE A 121 -3.40 -1.66 -10.19
CA ILE A 121 -4.58 -1.19 -10.93
C ILE A 121 -5.12 -2.30 -11.82
N ILE A 122 -4.27 -2.91 -12.64
CA ILE A 122 -4.66 -3.99 -13.56
C ILE A 122 -5.16 -5.21 -12.77
N ARG A 123 -4.47 -5.56 -11.67
CA ARG A 123 -4.75 -6.78 -10.90
C ARG A 123 -6.00 -6.66 -10.02
N PHE A 124 -6.23 -5.51 -9.40
CA PHE A 124 -7.26 -5.36 -8.35
C PHE A 124 -8.39 -4.41 -8.75
N GLY A 125 -8.16 -3.51 -9.70
CA GLY A 125 -9.09 -2.45 -10.08
C GLY A 125 -9.32 -1.40 -8.99
N TYR A 126 -10.04 -0.34 -9.36
CA TYR A 126 -10.31 0.79 -8.46
C TYR A 126 -11.49 0.52 -7.51
N ASN A 127 -11.47 1.19 -6.36
CA ASN A 127 -12.63 1.37 -5.45
C ASN A 127 -13.32 0.08 -4.95
N ARG A 128 -12.60 -1.04 -4.85
CA ARG A 128 -13.14 -2.34 -4.41
C ARG A 128 -12.31 -2.94 -3.31
N LYS A 129 -12.95 -3.57 -2.32
CA LYS A 129 -12.26 -4.35 -1.29
C LYS A 129 -11.48 -5.51 -1.93
N ILE A 130 -10.22 -5.69 -1.55
CA ILE A 130 -9.38 -6.74 -2.11
C ILE A 130 -9.39 -7.93 -1.16
N ILE A 131 -9.99 -9.02 -1.63
CA ILE A 131 -10.14 -10.28 -0.87
C ILE A 131 -9.11 -11.35 -1.28
N VAL A 132 -8.36 -11.11 -2.36
CA VAL A 132 -7.32 -12.03 -2.82
C VAL A 132 -6.32 -12.25 -1.69
N GLU A 133 -5.90 -13.48 -1.45
CA GLU A 133 -4.89 -13.77 -0.44
C GLU A 133 -3.52 -13.20 -0.85
N PHE A 134 -2.70 -12.88 0.14
CA PHE A 134 -1.33 -12.44 -0.05
C PHE A 134 -0.51 -12.87 1.17
N ASP A 135 0.80 -13.04 0.98
CA ASP A 135 1.70 -13.30 2.08
C ASP A 135 1.73 -12.09 3.03
N ASN A 136 1.15 -12.26 4.21
CA ASN A 136 1.12 -11.26 5.26
C ASN A 136 2.05 -11.61 6.43
N SER A 137 2.97 -12.55 6.22
CA SER A 137 3.98 -12.93 7.22
C SER A 137 4.86 -11.73 7.55
N ILE A 138 5.32 -11.65 8.80
CA ILE A 138 6.22 -10.56 9.22
C ILE A 138 7.56 -10.64 8.47
N GLN A 139 7.97 -11.85 8.08
CA GLN A 139 9.14 -12.12 7.26
C GLN A 139 9.04 -11.39 5.92
N GLU A 140 7.95 -11.59 5.18
CA GLU A 140 7.71 -10.89 3.90
C GLU A 140 7.69 -9.37 4.09
N MET A 141 7.01 -8.89 5.12
CA MET A 141 6.92 -7.45 5.41
C MET A 141 8.27 -6.82 5.76
N ARG A 142 9.19 -7.58 6.36
CA ARG A 142 10.56 -7.12 6.63
C ARG A 142 11.37 -6.98 5.35
N LEU A 143 11.15 -7.85 4.35
CA LEU A 143 11.89 -7.80 3.08
C LEU A 143 11.68 -6.48 2.35
N TRP A 144 10.50 -5.88 2.45
CA TRP A 144 10.20 -4.56 1.89
C TRP A 144 11.11 -3.44 2.41
N PHE A 145 11.66 -3.57 3.62
CA PHE A 145 12.57 -2.58 4.19
C PHE A 145 14.05 -2.86 3.88
N GLN A 146 14.38 -4.04 3.34
CA GLN A 146 15.74 -4.45 2.99
C GLN A 146 16.12 -3.95 1.58
N GLU A 147 17.35 -3.46 1.40
CA GLU A 147 17.75 -2.73 0.18
C GLU A 147 17.87 -3.57 -1.10
N LYS A 148 17.84 -4.91 -1.03
CA LYS A 148 18.33 -5.78 -2.12
C LYS A 148 17.30 -6.72 -2.76
N ILE A 149 16.05 -6.75 -2.33
CA ILE A 149 15.23 -7.96 -2.54
C ILE A 149 13.98 -7.75 -3.41
N TYR A 150 13.30 -6.60 -3.34
CA TYR A 150 11.98 -6.48 -3.98
C TYR A 150 11.94 -5.67 -5.27
N ASP A 151 12.65 -6.18 -6.29
CA ASP A 151 12.19 -6.12 -7.67
C ASP A 151 11.96 -7.57 -8.11
N PRO A 152 10.70 -8.05 -8.28
CA PRO A 152 10.48 -9.44 -8.67
C PRO A 152 11.19 -9.69 -10.01
N PRO A 153 11.89 -10.84 -10.15
CA PRO A 153 12.53 -11.20 -11.40
C PRO A 153 11.47 -11.25 -12.51
N ALA A 154 11.83 -10.75 -13.70
CA ALA A 154 10.95 -10.63 -14.86
C ALA A 154 10.23 -11.94 -15.25
N SER A 155 10.64 -13.09 -14.73
CA SER A 155 10.00 -14.40 -14.92
C SER A 155 8.61 -14.55 -14.29
N GLN A 156 8.24 -13.70 -13.32
CA GLN A 156 6.88 -13.66 -12.76
C GLN A 156 5.97 -12.63 -13.45
N ILE A 157 6.49 -11.90 -14.43
CA ILE A 157 5.67 -11.11 -15.36
C ILE A 157 5.21 -12.08 -16.44
N HIS A 158 4.12 -12.79 -16.17
CA HIS A 158 3.33 -13.31 -17.29
C HIS A 158 2.72 -12.09 -17.97
N VAL A 159 3.30 -11.69 -19.10
CA VAL A 159 2.58 -10.94 -20.12
C VAL A 159 1.45 -11.86 -20.53
N GLY A 160 0.31 -11.72 -19.86
CA GLY A 160 -0.89 -12.46 -20.19
C GLY A 160 -1.28 -12.06 -21.60
N GLU A 161 -0.97 -12.92 -22.57
CA GLU A 161 -1.66 -12.95 -23.84
C GLU A 161 -3.17 -12.95 -23.54
N ALA A 162 -3.88 -12.04 -24.20
CA ALA A 162 -5.30 -11.87 -24.03
C ALA A 162 -6.05 -13.13 -24.53
N GLU A 163 -6.23 -14.11 -23.66
CA GLU A 163 -7.07 -15.28 -23.95
C GLU A 163 -8.31 -15.33 -23.05
N LYS A 164 -9.41 -14.92 -23.69
CA LYS A 164 -10.81 -15.36 -23.58
C LYS A 164 -11.25 -16.07 -22.28
N SER A 165 -12.16 -15.38 -21.59
CA SER A 165 -13.15 -15.91 -20.64
C SER A 165 -13.69 -17.30 -21.00
N PRO A 166 -13.89 -18.16 -19.98
CA PRO A 166 -15.18 -18.83 -19.84
C PRO A 166 -15.77 -18.72 -18.43
N ARG A 167 -17.11 -18.72 -18.40
CA ARG A 167 -17.97 -18.66 -17.22
C ARG A 167 -17.98 -19.99 -16.45
N GLY A 168 -18.08 -19.86 -15.12
CA GLY A 168 -18.94 -20.70 -14.27
C GLY A 168 -18.29 -21.90 -13.59
N LYS A 169 -18.26 -21.92 -12.25
CA LYS A 169 -19.27 -22.54 -11.35
C LYS A 169 -18.80 -22.41 -9.89
N ALA A 170 -19.78 -22.27 -9.01
CA ALA A 170 -19.64 -22.22 -7.55
C ALA A 170 -19.23 -23.59 -6.98
N ASP A 171 -18.51 -23.62 -5.85
CA ASP A 171 -19.02 -24.21 -4.61
C ASP A 171 -18.18 -23.81 -3.38
N ALA A 172 -18.81 -23.94 -2.22
CA ALA A 172 -18.48 -23.42 -0.90
C ALA A 172 -17.29 -24.08 -0.19
N THR A 173 -16.69 -23.35 0.75
CA THR A 173 -16.68 -23.75 2.18
C THR A 173 -16.15 -22.58 3.03
N LEU A 174 -17.04 -22.07 3.88
CA LEU A 174 -16.71 -21.25 5.05
C LEU A 174 -16.06 -22.18 6.07
N ASP A 175 -14.89 -21.83 6.62
CA ASP A 175 -14.75 -21.68 8.07
C ASP A 175 -13.39 -21.10 8.47
N SER A 176 -13.37 -20.43 9.64
CA SER A 176 -12.20 -19.91 10.38
C SER A 176 -11.78 -18.46 10.10
N LEU A 177 -12.69 -17.53 10.42
CA LEU A 177 -12.37 -16.14 10.75
C LEU A 177 -12.50 -15.98 12.27
N GLU A 178 -11.41 -16.17 13.01
CA GLU A 178 -11.32 -15.74 14.40
C GLU A 178 -10.03 -14.96 14.65
N LEU A 179 -10.19 -13.90 15.46
CA LEU A 179 -9.20 -12.92 15.95
C LEU A 179 -9.02 -11.66 15.09
N ILE A 180 -10.11 -10.91 14.92
CA ILE A 180 -10.08 -9.45 14.83
C ILE A 180 -10.69 -8.91 16.13
N ASP A 181 -9.97 -8.01 16.79
CA ASP A 181 -10.35 -7.36 18.05
C ASP A 181 -11.74 -6.68 17.94
N PRO A 182 -12.72 -7.03 18.80
CA PRO A 182 -14.07 -6.48 18.75
C PRO A 182 -14.12 -4.94 18.87
N ALA A 183 -13.12 -4.32 19.49
CA ALA A 183 -13.05 -2.87 19.62
C ALA A 183 -12.80 -2.15 18.28
N PHE A 184 -12.26 -2.86 17.28
CA PHE A 184 -11.94 -2.30 15.97
C PHE A 184 -13.16 -2.22 15.03
N MET A 185 -14.16 -3.10 15.20
CA MET A 185 -15.38 -3.12 14.36
C MET A 185 -16.47 -2.19 14.90
N ALA A 186 -16.53 -1.94 16.21
CA ALA A 186 -17.57 -1.11 16.83
C ALA A 186 -17.52 0.40 16.45
N VAL A 187 -16.48 0.82 15.73
CA VAL A 187 -16.28 2.22 15.31
C VAL A 187 -16.76 2.45 13.87
N VAL A 188 -17.11 1.40 13.13
CA VAL A 188 -17.37 1.45 11.68
C VAL A 188 -18.82 1.10 11.30
N ASP A 189 -19.71 0.85 12.27
CA ASP A 189 -21.16 0.75 12.05
C ASP A 189 -21.88 2.09 12.30
#